data_AF-A0A1D8IPE1-F1
#
_entry.id   AF-A0A1D8IPE1-F1
#
_cell.length_a   1.000
_cell.length_b   1.000
_cell.length_c   1.000
_cell.angle_alpha   90.00
_cell.angle_beta   90.00
_cell.angle_gamma   90.00
#
_symmetry.space_group_name_H-M   'P 1'
#
loop_
_entity.id
_entity.type
_entity.pdbx_description
1 polymer ?
#
loop_
_entity_poly.entity_id
_entity_poly.type
_entity_poly.pdbx_seq_one_letter_code
_entity_poly.pdbx_strand_id
1 'polypeptide(L)'
;MDKSEKELIERDLKRDVWQETLDAVKSIKAGEVGTVRTVELSPVVEARRKSGLPQSQFAELLGVSVRTLQDWEQGRRQPSRAAVSLIQIARQRPDVLREVFG
;
A
#
# COMPACT_ATOMS: atom_id res chain seq x y z
N MET A 1 24.40 -15.09 -10.70
CA MET A 1 25.23 -14.04 -11.34
C MET A 1 24.29 -13.13 -12.10
N ASP A 2 24.55 -11.83 -12.10
CA ASP A 2 23.80 -10.91 -12.96
C ASP A 2 24.14 -11.20 -14.42
N LYS A 3 23.17 -11.12 -15.33
CA LYS A 3 23.38 -11.47 -16.75
C LYS A 3 24.21 -10.37 -17.42
N SER A 4 25.11 -10.75 -18.32
CA SER A 4 25.79 -9.79 -19.19
C SER A 4 24.80 -9.14 -20.17
N GLU A 5 25.13 -7.95 -20.65
CA GLU A 5 24.30 -7.20 -21.60
C GLU A 5 23.99 -8.01 -22.87
N LYS A 6 24.97 -8.78 -23.38
CA LYS A 6 24.77 -9.67 -24.54
C LYS A 6 23.73 -10.76 -24.26
N GLU A 7 23.74 -11.35 -23.07
CA GLU A 7 22.79 -12.40 -22.68
C GLU A 7 21.38 -11.83 -22.47
N LEU A 8 21.25 -10.57 -22.04
CA LEU A 8 19.95 -9.89 -21.93
C LEU A 8 19.35 -9.63 -23.32
N ILE A 9 20.16 -9.13 -24.25
CA ILE A 9 19.73 -8.87 -25.63
C ILE A 9 19.29 -10.17 -26.30
N GLU A 10 20.07 -11.24 -26.17
CA GLU A 10 19.71 -12.53 -26.77
C GLU A 10 18.43 -13.12 -26.18
N ARG A 11 18.21 -12.95 -24.87
CA ARG A 11 16.94 -13.32 -24.21
C ARG A 11 15.78 -12.53 -24.81
N ASP A 12 15.90 -11.20 -24.88
CA ASP A 12 14.80 -10.34 -25.28
C ASP A 12 14.46 -10.47 -26.77
N LEU A 13 15.45 -10.78 -27.63
CA LEU A 13 15.22 -11.11 -29.04
C LEU A 13 14.35 -12.35 -29.25
N LYS A 14 14.40 -13.31 -28.33
CA LYS A 14 13.63 -14.56 -28.38
C LYS A 14 12.30 -14.45 -27.63
N ARG A 15 12.01 -13.31 -27.00
CA ARG A 15 10.88 -13.13 -26.09
C ARG A 15 9.68 -12.53 -26.80
N ASP A 16 8.54 -13.22 -26.74
CA ASP A 16 7.26 -12.66 -27.16
C ASP A 16 6.53 -12.03 -25.97
N VAL A 17 6.86 -10.76 -25.71
CA VAL A 17 6.27 -10.00 -24.60
C VAL A 17 4.75 -9.84 -24.77
N TRP A 18 4.25 -9.83 -26.01
CA TRP A 18 2.83 -9.70 -26.29
C TRP A 18 2.07 -10.96 -25.86
N GLN A 19 2.56 -12.12 -26.28
CA GLN A 19 1.98 -13.40 -25.90
C GLN A 19 2.04 -13.63 -24.38
N GLU A 20 3.18 -13.32 -23.75
CA GLU A 20 3.31 -13.41 -22.29
C GLU A 20 2.31 -12.51 -21.54
N THR A 21 2.06 -11.31 -22.05
CA THR A 21 1.08 -10.38 -21.47
C THR A 21 -0.34 -10.92 -21.60
N LEU A 22 -0.70 -11.47 -22.77
CA LEU A 22 -2.00 -12.08 -23.00
C LEU A 22 -2.23 -13.28 -22.07
N ASP A 23 -1.22 -14.13 -21.91
CA ASP A 23 -1.33 -15.30 -21.05
C ASP A 23 -1.42 -14.92 -19.58
N ALA A 24 -0.68 -13.91 -19.13
CA ALA A 24 -0.82 -13.36 -17.78
C ALA A 24 -2.25 -12.85 -17.49
N VAL A 25 -2.87 -12.14 -18.45
CA VAL A 25 -4.25 -11.66 -18.30
C VAL A 25 -5.25 -12.82 -18.24
N LYS A 26 -5.05 -13.88 -19.05
CA LYS A 26 -5.90 -15.08 -19.02
C LYS A 26 -5.79 -15.81 -17.67
N SER A 27 -4.57 -16.01 -17.16
CA SER A 27 -4.32 -16.60 -15.84
C SER A 27 -5.02 -15.81 -14.74
N ILE A 28 -4.90 -14.48 -14.73
CA ILE A 28 -5.59 -13.61 -13.76
C ILE A 28 -7.12 -13.79 -13.86
N LYS A 29 -7.68 -13.83 -15.08
CA LYS A 29 -9.12 -14.06 -15.29
C LYS A 29 -9.58 -15.46 -14.87
N ALA A 30 -8.73 -16.46 -15.01
CA ALA A 30 -8.98 -17.82 -14.54
C ALA A 30 -8.85 -17.97 -13.01
N GLY A 31 -8.43 -16.91 -12.31
CA GLY A 31 -8.19 -16.93 -10.87
C GLY A 31 -6.85 -17.55 -10.46
N GLU A 32 -5.96 -17.80 -11.43
CA GLU A 32 -4.60 -18.22 -11.16
C GLU A 32 -3.83 -17.04 -10.57
N VAL A 33 -3.46 -17.17 -9.29
CA VAL A 33 -2.60 -16.21 -8.62
C VAL A 33 -1.19 -16.77 -8.54
N GLY A 34 -0.21 -15.93 -8.86
CA GLY A 34 1.19 -16.23 -8.58
C GLY A 34 1.47 -16.23 -7.08
N THR A 35 2.73 -16.01 -6.70
CA THR A 35 3.12 -15.94 -5.29
C THR A 35 2.34 -14.86 -4.52
N VAL A 36 1.46 -15.29 -3.62
CA VAL A 36 0.78 -14.39 -2.69
C VAL A 36 1.74 -14.05 -1.55
N ARG A 37 2.08 -12.76 -1.44
CA ARG A 37 2.82 -12.23 -0.29
C ARG A 37 1.86 -11.43 0.57
N THR A 38 1.61 -11.90 1.79
CA THR A 38 0.91 -11.13 2.81
C THR A 38 1.88 -10.10 3.37
N VAL A 39 1.57 -8.82 3.17
CA VAL A 39 2.33 -7.71 3.75
C VAL A 39 1.58 -7.23 4.99
N GLU A 40 2.28 -7.13 6.12
CA GLU A 40 1.69 -6.51 7.31
C GLU A 40 1.47 -5.02 7.05
N LEU A 41 0.24 -4.55 7.28
CA LEU A 41 -0.07 -3.14 7.18
C LEU A 41 0.57 -2.40 8.35
N SER A 42 1.13 -1.22 8.09
CA SER A 42 1.59 -0.37 9.18
C SER A 42 0.41 0.03 10.07
N PRO A 43 0.60 0.23 11.39
CA PRO A 43 -0.48 0.60 12.30
C PRO A 43 -1.26 1.85 11.84
N VAL A 44 -0.57 2.76 11.14
CA VAL A 44 -1.15 3.98 10.57
C VAL A 44 -2.12 3.65 9.44
N VAL A 45 -1.72 2.80 8.49
CA VAL A 45 -2.58 2.35 7.38
C VAL A 45 -3.77 1.57 7.91
N GLU A 46 -3.55 0.71 8.90
CA GLU A 46 -4.60 -0.08 9.55
C GLU A 46 -5.64 0.85 10.21
N ALA A 47 -5.20 1.84 10.99
CA ALA A 47 -6.08 2.79 11.64
C ALA A 47 -6.93 3.59 10.64
N ARG A 48 -6.32 4.13 9.57
CA ARG A 48 -7.04 4.88 8.53
C ARG A 48 -8.04 4.00 7.78
N ARG A 49 -7.65 2.79 7.39
CA ARG A 49 -8.57 1.87 6.69
C ARG A 49 -9.74 1.47 7.58
N LYS A 50 -9.50 1.26 8.87
CA LYS A 50 -10.55 0.97 9.85
C LYS A 50 -11.49 2.15 10.06
N SER A 51 -11.01 3.39 10.06
CA SER A 51 -11.91 4.55 10.17
C SER A 51 -12.83 4.69 8.95
N GLY A 52 -12.40 4.25 7.77
CA GLY A 52 -13.16 4.39 6.51
C GLY A 52 -12.96 5.76 5.85
N LEU A 53 -12.07 6.58 6.39
CA LEU A 53 -11.81 7.92 5.89
C LEU A 53 -10.77 7.92 4.74
N PRO A 54 -10.93 8.79 3.74
CA PRO A 54 -9.88 9.07 2.77
C PRO A 54 -8.66 9.72 3.45
N GLN A 55 -7.51 9.66 2.78
CA GLN A 55 -6.25 10.13 3.35
C GLN A 55 -6.28 11.62 3.72
N SER A 56 -7.00 12.45 2.96
CA SER A 56 -7.19 13.87 3.25
C SER A 56 -7.90 14.11 4.59
N GLN A 57 -9.07 13.51 4.78
CA GLN A 57 -9.87 13.67 6.00
C GLN A 57 -9.16 13.09 7.23
N PHE A 58 -8.48 11.95 7.06
CA PHE A 58 -7.69 11.38 8.16
C PHE A 58 -6.49 12.26 8.53
N ALA A 59 -5.83 12.89 7.56
CA ALA A 59 -4.73 13.82 7.83
C ALA A 59 -5.22 15.08 8.55
N GLU A 60 -6.36 15.63 8.12
CA GLU A 60 -7.02 16.77 8.77
C GLU A 60 -7.35 16.47 10.23
N LEU A 61 -7.95 15.31 10.51
CA LEU A 61 -8.24 14.83 11.86
C LEU A 61 -7.00 14.72 12.74
N LEU A 62 -5.90 14.22 12.17
CA LEU A 62 -4.62 14.11 12.88
C LEU A 62 -3.89 15.46 13.00
N GLY A 63 -4.40 16.54 12.39
CA GLY A 63 -3.77 17.85 12.38
C GLY A 63 -2.46 17.90 11.60
N VAL A 64 -2.30 17.06 10.57
CA VAL A 64 -1.08 16.98 9.76
C VAL A 64 -1.37 17.12 8.28
N SER A 65 -0.34 17.42 7.48
CA SER A 65 -0.49 17.44 6.03
C SER A 65 -0.71 16.02 5.49
N VAL A 66 -1.41 15.90 4.36
CA VAL A 66 -1.55 14.63 3.62
C VAL A 66 -0.19 14.01 3.33
N ARG A 67 0.81 14.84 2.98
CA ARG A 67 2.17 14.38 2.74
C ARG A 67 2.82 13.77 3.98
N THR A 68 2.60 14.35 5.16
CA THR A 68 3.06 13.79 6.43
C THR A 68 2.45 12.43 6.69
N LEU A 69 1.14 12.28 6.48
CA LEU A 69 0.46 10.99 6.62
C LEU A 69 1.00 9.95 5.62
N GLN A 70 1.23 10.34 4.36
CA GLN A 70 1.84 9.47 3.34
C GLN A 70 3.23 8.98 3.73
N ASP A 71 4.06 9.87 4.29
CA ASP A 71 5.40 9.51 4.77
C ASP A 71 5.35 8.50 5.92
N TRP A 72 4.34 8.59 6.79
CA TRP A 72 4.11 7.61 7.86
C TRP A 72 3.60 6.27 7.31
N GLU A 73 2.59 6.30 6.44
CA GLU A 73 2.01 5.09 5.86
C GLU A 73 3.03 4.28 5.04
N GLN A 74 3.96 4.98 4.38
CA GLN A 74 5.02 4.38 3.56
C GLN A 74 6.31 4.10 4.36
N GLY A 75 6.32 4.37 5.68
CA GLY A 75 7.45 4.09 6.56
C GLY A 75 8.68 4.98 6.34
N ARG A 76 8.57 6.07 5.57
CA ARG A 76 9.65 7.06 5.40
C ARG A 76 9.91 7.90 6.64
N ARG A 77 8.87 8.11 7.46
CA ARG A 77 8.95 8.83 8.73
C ARG A 77 8.11 8.13 9.79
N GLN A 78 8.42 8.39 11.05
CA GLN A 78 7.62 7.91 12.18
C GLN A 78 6.68 9.00 12.71
N PRO A 79 5.47 8.66 13.19
CA PRO A 79 4.59 9.60 13.84
C PRO A 79 5.19 10.15 15.14
N SER A 80 4.78 11.37 15.52
CA SER A 80 5.11 11.91 16.85
C SER A 80 4.45 11.07 17.94
N ARG A 81 4.97 11.12 19.17
CA ARG A 81 4.41 10.34 20.30
C ARG A 81 2.92 10.65 20.54
N ALA A 82 2.50 11.91 20.37
CA ALA A 82 1.10 12.30 20.46
C ALA A 82 0.26 11.70 19.31
N ALA A 83 0.78 11.73 18.09
CA ALA A 83 0.11 11.11 16.93
C ALA A 83 -0.03 9.59 17.09
N VAL A 84 0.98 8.90 17.65
CA VAL A 84 0.91 7.46 17.94
C VAL A 84 -0.29 7.13 18.83
N SER A 85 -0.54 7.90 19.89
CA SER A 85 -1.70 7.70 20.76
C SER A 85 -3.03 7.85 20.01
N LEU A 86 -3.16 8.88 19.17
CA LEU A 86 -4.37 9.12 18.39
C LEU A 86 -4.59 8.05 17.31
N ILE A 87 -3.52 7.60 16.66
CA ILE A 87 -3.54 6.47 15.70
C ILE A 87 -4.00 5.19 16.41
N GLN A 88 -3.54 4.93 17.63
CA GLN A 88 -3.97 3.76 18.40
C GLN A 88 -5.46 3.84 18.76
N ILE A 89 -5.95 5.01 19.16
CA ILE A 89 -7.39 5.24 19.41
C ILE A 89 -8.16 4.98 18.11
N ALA A 90 -7.73 5.53 16.99
CA ALA A 90 -8.37 5.33 15.70
C ALA A 90 -8.39 3.86 15.26
N ARG A 91 -7.39 3.08 15.66
CA ARG A 91 -7.31 1.64 15.40
C ARG A 91 -8.27 0.83 16.28
N GLN A 92 -8.47 1.22 17.53
CA GLN A 92 -9.30 0.51 18.50
C GLN A 92 -10.77 0.93 18.47
N ARG A 93 -11.03 2.22 18.23
CA ARG A 93 -12.35 2.86 18.25
C ARG A 93 -12.58 3.70 16.98
N PRO A 94 -12.59 3.05 15.79
CA PRO A 94 -12.85 3.75 14.53
C PRO A 94 -14.25 4.37 14.46
N ASP A 95 -15.19 3.86 15.24
CA ASP A 95 -16.54 4.39 15.42
C ASP A 95 -16.55 5.84 15.89
N VAL A 96 -15.67 6.20 16.83
CA VAL A 96 -15.56 7.58 17.34
C VAL A 96 -15.13 8.53 16.22
N LEU A 97 -14.22 8.10 15.33
CA LEU A 97 -13.79 8.94 14.21
C LEU A 97 -14.92 9.14 13.20
N ARG A 98 -15.73 8.12 12.96
CA ARG A 98 -16.88 8.22 12.06
C ARG A 98 -17.99 9.08 12.65
N GLU A 99 -18.17 9.06 13.97
CA GLU A 99 -19.16 9.90 14.63
C GLU A 99 -18.76 11.39 14.59
N VAL A 100 -17.47 11.68 14.80
CA VAL A 100 -16.99 13.07 14.88
C VAL A 100 -16.70 13.67 13.49
N PHE A 101 -16.32 12.85 12.50
CA PHE A 101 -15.82 13.31 11.19
C PHE A 101 -16.43 12.60 9.97
N GLY A 102 -17.39 11.69 10.17
CA GLY A 102 -18.05 10.94 9.08
C GLY A 102 -19.23 11.66 8.45
#